data_AF-A0A8C3RLR8-F1
#
_entry.id   AF-A0A8C3RLR8-F1
#
_cell.length_a   1.000
_cell.length_b   1.000
_cell.length_c   1.000
_cell.angle_alpha   90.00
_cell.angle_beta   90.00
_cell.angle_gamma   90.00
#
_symmetry.space_group_name_H-M   'P 1'
#
loop_
_entity.id
_entity.type
_entity.pdbx_description
1 polymer ?
#
loop_
_entity_poly.entity_id
_entity_poly.type
_entity_poly.pdbx_seq_one_letter_code
_entity_poly.pdbx_strand_id
1 'polypeptide(L)'
;LHQYYFQLQFECSELTTPLFPSLPAGGSGCKLCPRDWLLRGDKCYWLSKESKDWSGSRDDCSRKSSRMLVIKNREEMDSIQNVTQGANNVWIGLNVTPPGGKWTWVDSSPLDPIFQVSGSAEGNSCGWIRGSRIHSETCAAEFKWICQKEAAVI
;
A
#
# COMPACT_ATOMS: atom_id res chain seq x y z
N LEU A 1 10.64 -18.04 14.97
CA LEU A 1 10.30 -16.61 14.80
C LEU A 1 11.49 -15.71 15.17
N HIS A 2 11.95 -15.71 16.42
CA HIS A 2 13.13 -14.93 16.87
C HIS A 2 14.40 -15.20 16.03
N GLN A 3 14.64 -16.47 15.70
CA GLN A 3 15.82 -16.92 14.94
C GLN A 3 15.82 -16.51 13.46
N TYR A 4 14.65 -16.34 12.85
CA TYR A 4 14.51 -15.91 11.44
C TYR A 4 14.73 -14.40 11.30
N TYR A 5 14.25 -13.62 12.29
CA TYR A 5 14.56 -12.19 12.40
C TYR A 5 16.06 -11.96 12.64
N PHE A 6 16.69 -12.77 13.49
CA PHE A 6 18.14 -12.70 13.74
C PHE A 6 18.97 -12.99 12.48
N GLN A 7 18.52 -13.92 11.65
CA GLN A 7 19.22 -14.28 10.42
C GLN A 7 19.06 -13.23 9.32
N LEU A 8 17.87 -12.61 9.18
CA LEU A 8 17.66 -11.46 8.29
C LEU A 8 18.40 -10.20 8.76
N GLN A 9 18.50 -9.99 10.08
CA GLN A 9 19.32 -8.94 10.67
C GLN A 9 20.82 -9.16 10.36
N PHE A 10 21.28 -10.41 10.40
CA PHE A 10 22.65 -10.78 10.04
C PHE A 10 22.94 -10.52 8.54
N GLU A 11 22.04 -10.92 7.64
CA GLU A 11 22.15 -10.64 6.19
C GLU A 11 22.17 -9.14 5.86
N CYS A 12 21.41 -8.30 6.59
CA CYS A 12 21.47 -6.85 6.44
C CYS A 12 22.78 -6.24 6.98
N SER A 13 23.33 -6.75 8.09
CA SER A 13 24.59 -6.25 8.66
C SER A 13 25.81 -6.52 7.76
N GLU A 14 25.79 -7.60 6.99
CA GLU A 14 26.86 -7.92 6.02
C GLU A 14 26.87 -7.00 4.79
N LEU A 15 25.81 -6.24 4.52
CA LEU A 15 25.76 -5.23 3.44
C LEU A 15 26.34 -3.87 3.87
N THR A 16 26.67 -3.70 5.16
CA THR A 16 27.24 -2.47 5.71
C THR A 16 28.76 -2.51 5.87
N THR A 17 29.44 -3.60 5.48
CA THR A 17 30.90 -3.60 5.37
C THR A 17 31.32 -2.72 4.19
N PRO A 18 31.95 -1.56 4.44
CA PRO A 18 32.35 -0.68 3.35
C PRO A 18 33.58 -1.31 2.68
N LEU A 19 33.46 -1.69 1.40
CA LEU A 19 34.64 -1.95 0.57
C LEU A 19 35.39 -0.65 0.20
N PHE A 20 34.87 0.54 0.58
CA PHE A 20 35.49 1.84 0.27
C PHE A 20 35.32 2.86 1.41
N PRO A 21 36.41 3.44 1.96
CA PRO A 21 36.36 4.30 3.15
C PRO A 21 36.01 5.78 2.88
N SER A 22 35.08 6.12 1.97
CA SER A 22 34.79 7.53 1.68
C SER A 22 33.34 7.92 1.36
N LEU A 23 32.32 7.11 1.69
CA LEU A 23 30.92 7.58 1.60
C LEU A 23 30.47 8.28 2.90
N PRO A 24 29.77 9.42 2.82
CA PRO A 24 29.29 10.14 3.99
C PRO A 24 28.31 9.26 4.76
N ALA A 25 28.37 9.34 6.09
CA ALA A 25 27.48 8.63 7.02
C ALA A 25 26.02 9.12 6.89
N GLY A 26 25.36 8.72 5.82
CA GLY A 26 23.91 8.78 5.63
C GLY A 26 23.35 7.38 5.81
N GLY A 27 23.44 6.85 7.03
CA GLY A 27 23.00 5.50 7.39
C GLY A 27 21.50 5.36 7.22
N SER A 28 21.06 5.01 6.02
CA SER A 28 19.71 4.51 5.79
C SER A 28 19.71 3.06 6.29
N GLY A 29 19.25 2.82 7.52
CA GLY A 29 19.18 1.48 8.11
C GLY A 29 18.43 0.49 7.20
N CYS A 30 18.69 -0.81 7.38
CA CYS A 30 18.13 -1.82 6.49
C CYS A 30 16.61 -1.87 6.69
N LYS A 31 15.87 -1.86 5.58
CA LYS A 31 14.40 -1.85 5.60
C LYS A 31 13.88 -3.25 5.37
N LEU A 32 13.09 -3.77 6.31
CA LEU A 32 12.49 -5.09 6.21
C LEU A 32 10.97 -5.04 6.21
N CYS A 33 10.40 -5.96 5.43
CA CYS A 33 8.97 -6.24 5.41
C CYS A 33 8.68 -7.60 6.02
N PRO A 34 7.46 -7.82 6.55
CA PRO A 34 7.04 -9.14 6.96
C PRO A 34 7.05 -10.11 5.77
N ARG A 35 7.09 -11.41 6.08
CA ARG A 35 6.99 -12.46 5.08
C ARG A 35 5.75 -12.27 4.21
N ASP A 36 5.92 -12.48 2.90
CA ASP A 36 4.90 -12.34 1.86
C ASP A 36 4.42 -10.90 1.58
N TRP A 37 5.12 -9.90 2.12
CA TRP A 37 4.93 -8.48 1.77
C TRP A 37 6.05 -8.01 0.84
N LEU A 38 5.72 -7.16 -0.13
CA LEU A 38 6.66 -6.58 -1.07
C LEU A 38 7.16 -5.22 -0.57
N LEU A 39 8.48 -5.09 -0.44
CA LEU A 39 9.13 -3.81 -0.11
C LEU A 39 9.24 -2.93 -1.37
N ARG A 40 8.75 -1.69 -1.27
CA ARG A 40 8.97 -0.63 -2.26
C ARG A 40 9.22 0.69 -1.53
N GLY A 41 10.43 1.22 -1.69
CA GLY A 41 10.90 2.35 -0.90
C GLY A 41 10.85 2.02 0.58
N ASP A 42 10.01 2.76 1.31
CA ASP A 42 9.94 2.71 2.78
C ASP A 42 8.69 2.00 3.28
N LYS A 43 7.95 1.37 2.36
CA LYS A 43 6.66 0.75 2.62
C LYS A 43 6.64 -0.70 2.17
N CYS A 44 5.85 -1.46 2.89
CA CYS A 44 5.52 -2.84 2.63
C CYS A 44 4.10 -2.92 2.10
N TYR A 45 3.92 -3.69 1.02
CA TYR A 45 2.62 -3.90 0.40
C TYR A 45 2.23 -5.37 0.37
N TRP A 46 0.95 -5.65 0.57
CA TRP A 46 0.40 -7.00 0.49
C TRP A 46 -0.86 -7.00 -0.36
N LEU A 47 -0.84 -7.79 -1.43
CA LEU A 47 -1.96 -7.99 -2.32
C LEU A 47 -2.75 -9.24 -1.90
N SER A 48 -4.07 -9.12 -1.81
CA SER A 48 -4.93 -10.25 -1.48
C SER A 48 -4.96 -11.31 -2.59
N LYS A 49 -5.17 -12.56 -2.17
CA LYS A 49 -5.41 -13.69 -3.08
C LYS A 49 -6.89 -13.87 -3.39
N GLU A 50 -7.75 -13.53 -2.43
CA GLU A 50 -9.21 -13.58 -2.51
C GLU A 50 -9.80 -12.20 -2.83
N SER A 51 -11.08 -12.17 -3.16
CA SER A 51 -11.85 -10.94 -3.36
C SER A 51 -12.83 -10.74 -2.21
N LYS A 52 -13.05 -9.47 -1.82
CA LYS A 52 -14.01 -9.07 -0.79
C LYS A 52 -14.63 -7.72 -1.16
N ASP A 53 -15.72 -7.37 -0.49
CA ASP A 53 -16.21 -6.00 -0.47
C ASP A 53 -15.17 -5.02 0.14
N TRP A 54 -15.39 -3.73 -0.04
CA TRP A 54 -14.44 -2.72 0.42
C TRP A 54 -14.27 -2.71 1.95
N SER A 55 -15.34 -2.93 2.70
CA SER A 55 -15.30 -2.93 4.18
C SER A 55 -14.53 -4.13 4.71
N GLY A 56 -14.81 -5.34 4.20
CA GLY A 56 -14.12 -6.57 4.55
C GLY A 56 -12.63 -6.52 4.17
N SER A 57 -12.30 -5.84 3.07
CA SER A 57 -10.92 -5.55 2.66
C SER A 57 -10.20 -4.65 3.67
N ARG A 58 -10.84 -3.55 4.09
CA ARG A 58 -10.32 -2.63 5.10
C ARG A 58 -10.08 -3.32 6.45
N ASP A 59 -11.05 -4.12 6.88
CA ASP A 59 -10.99 -4.83 8.15
C ASP A 59 -9.90 -5.91 8.12
N ASP A 60 -9.64 -6.52 6.97
CA ASP A 60 -8.53 -7.44 6.78
C ASP A 60 -7.15 -6.77 6.91
N CYS A 61 -6.97 -5.61 6.27
CA CYS A 61 -5.74 -4.85 6.46
C CYS A 61 -5.54 -4.47 7.94
N SER A 62 -6.61 -4.09 8.63
CA SER A 62 -6.57 -3.74 10.05
C SER A 62 -6.14 -4.94 10.91
N ARG A 63 -6.68 -6.14 10.67
CA ARG A 63 -6.24 -7.39 11.34
C ARG A 63 -4.77 -7.72 11.12
N LYS A 64 -4.19 -7.28 10.00
CA LYS A 64 -2.76 -7.44 9.69
C LYS A 64 -1.87 -6.34 10.30
N SER A 65 -2.41 -5.52 11.20
CA SER A 65 -1.73 -4.34 11.76
C SER A 65 -1.21 -3.43 10.64
N SER A 66 -2.07 -3.17 9.67
CA SER A 66 -1.79 -2.39 8.47
C SER A 66 -3.05 -1.59 8.08
N ARG A 67 -3.01 -0.89 6.95
CA ARG A 67 -4.16 -0.16 6.41
C ARG A 67 -4.30 -0.43 4.92
N MET A 68 -5.46 -0.14 4.33
CA MET A 68 -5.57 -0.14 2.87
C MET A 68 -4.63 0.91 2.27
N LEU A 69 -4.21 0.68 1.03
CA LEU A 69 -3.32 1.56 0.29
C LEU A 69 -3.85 3.00 0.22
N VAL A 70 -2.98 3.95 0.56
CA VAL A 70 -3.20 5.40 0.40
C VAL A 70 -2.10 5.91 -0.50
N ILE A 71 -2.50 6.45 -1.65
CA ILE A 71 -1.56 6.89 -2.69
C ILE A 71 -1.32 8.40 -2.51
N LYS A 72 -0.09 8.77 -2.19
CA LYS A 72 0.27 10.16 -1.91
C LYS A 72 0.72 10.93 -3.15
N ASN A 73 1.30 10.26 -4.14
CA ASN A 73 1.84 10.90 -5.34
C ASN A 73 1.88 9.92 -6.53
N ARG A 74 2.26 10.43 -7.71
CA ARG A 74 2.32 9.63 -8.95
C ARG A 74 3.39 8.55 -8.91
N GLU A 75 4.53 8.82 -8.27
CA GLU A 75 5.60 7.84 -8.13
C GLU A 75 5.14 6.61 -7.33
N GLU A 76 4.39 6.85 -6.24
CA GLU A 76 3.75 5.77 -5.48
C GLU A 76 2.74 5.03 -6.35
N MET A 77 1.85 5.72 -7.08
CA MET A 77 0.90 5.09 -8.01
C MET A 77 1.60 4.15 -9.01
N ASP A 78 2.68 4.62 -9.62
CA ASP A 78 3.41 3.85 -10.64
C ASP A 78 4.14 2.66 -10.01
N SER A 79 4.67 2.80 -8.79
CA SER A 79 5.33 1.72 -8.06
C SER A 79 4.37 0.55 -7.72
N ILE A 80 3.08 0.86 -7.51
CA ILE A 80 2.04 -0.11 -7.15
C ILE A 80 1.70 -1.02 -8.33
N GLN A 81 1.90 -0.61 -9.58
CA GLN A 81 1.67 -1.49 -10.73
C GLN A 81 2.48 -2.79 -10.65
N ASN A 82 3.71 -2.71 -10.15
CA ASN A 82 4.57 -3.88 -9.96
C ASN A 82 4.09 -4.78 -8.81
N VAL A 83 3.35 -4.22 -7.86
CA VAL A 83 2.77 -4.95 -6.72
C VAL A 83 1.50 -5.68 -7.14
N THR A 84 0.67 -5.06 -7.97
CA THR A 84 -0.59 -5.65 -8.42
C THR A 84 -0.41 -6.77 -9.45
N GLN A 85 0.77 -6.88 -10.08
CA GLN A 85 1.15 -7.97 -11.00
C GLN A 85 0.12 -8.23 -12.12
N GLY A 86 -0.53 -7.17 -12.61
CA GLY A 86 -1.58 -7.30 -13.63
C GLY A 86 -2.94 -7.77 -13.11
N ALA A 87 -3.17 -7.75 -11.78
CA ALA A 87 -4.51 -7.90 -11.23
C ALA A 87 -5.47 -6.87 -11.84
N ASN A 88 -6.64 -7.35 -12.27
CA ASN A 88 -7.56 -6.54 -13.05
C ASN A 88 -8.15 -5.39 -12.22
N ASN A 89 -8.71 -5.69 -11.04
CA ASN A 89 -9.36 -4.70 -10.20
C ASN A 89 -8.87 -4.89 -8.76
N VAL A 90 -8.32 -3.82 -8.16
CA VAL A 90 -7.78 -3.86 -6.80
C VAL A 90 -8.34 -2.70 -5.98
N TRP A 91 -9.07 -2.99 -4.91
CA TRP A 91 -9.53 -2.01 -3.94
C TRP A 91 -8.37 -1.26 -3.30
N ILE A 92 -8.51 0.06 -3.22
CA ILE A 92 -7.60 0.96 -2.50
C ILE A 92 -8.36 1.65 -1.37
N GLY A 93 -7.65 2.27 -0.45
CA GLY A 93 -8.23 2.90 0.73
C GLY A 93 -8.91 4.23 0.43
N LEU A 94 -9.63 4.34 -0.68
CA LEU A 94 -10.34 5.53 -1.11
C LEU A 94 -11.85 5.27 -1.07
N ASN A 95 -12.62 6.15 -0.45
CA ASN A 95 -14.07 6.09 -0.46
C ASN A 95 -14.69 7.49 -0.53
N VAL A 96 -15.97 7.54 -0.86
CA VAL A 96 -16.75 8.77 -0.74
C VAL A 96 -17.36 8.83 0.66
N THR A 97 -17.12 9.93 1.37
CA THR A 97 -17.71 10.14 2.71
C THR A 97 -18.94 11.06 2.64
N PRO A 98 -20.07 10.69 3.28
CA PRO A 98 -21.18 11.60 3.53
C PRO A 98 -20.88 12.53 4.72
N PRO A 99 -21.43 13.76 4.76
CA PRO A 99 -22.15 14.46 3.71
C PRO A 99 -21.21 15.18 2.73
N GLY A 100 -21.61 15.27 1.46
CA GLY A 100 -20.94 16.12 0.47
C GLY A 100 -20.16 15.41 -0.63
N GLY A 101 -20.17 14.07 -0.68
CA GLY A 101 -19.70 13.34 -1.86
C GLY A 101 -18.20 13.46 -2.14
N LYS A 102 -17.38 13.68 -1.10
CA LYS A 102 -15.94 13.93 -1.26
C LYS A 102 -15.13 12.64 -1.15
N TRP A 103 -14.21 12.45 -2.08
CA TRP A 103 -13.21 11.40 -2.04
C TRP A 103 -12.23 11.62 -0.87
N THR A 104 -12.18 10.64 0.02
CA THR A 104 -11.37 10.65 1.23
C THR A 104 -10.60 9.34 1.33
N TRP A 105 -9.33 9.43 1.73
CA TRP A 105 -8.52 8.26 2.03
C TRP A 105 -8.83 7.70 3.42
N VAL A 106 -8.53 6.43 3.66
CA VAL A 106 -8.70 5.77 4.98
C VAL A 106 -7.87 6.41 6.10
N ASP A 107 -6.89 7.26 5.78
CA ASP A 107 -6.15 8.07 6.76
C ASP A 107 -6.72 9.48 6.96
N SER A 108 -7.95 9.70 6.50
CA SER A 108 -8.70 10.96 6.57
C SER A 108 -8.13 12.10 5.72
N SER A 109 -7.10 11.85 4.90
CA SER A 109 -6.62 12.85 3.94
C SER A 109 -7.57 12.96 2.74
N PRO A 110 -7.77 14.16 2.17
CA PRO A 110 -8.56 14.32 0.95
C PRO A 110 -7.79 13.79 -0.27
N LEU A 111 -8.53 13.39 -1.32
CA LEU A 111 -7.90 13.08 -2.60
C LEU A 111 -7.24 14.33 -3.21
N ASP A 112 -5.97 14.20 -3.58
CA ASP A 112 -5.25 15.27 -4.29
C ASP A 112 -5.85 15.48 -5.70
N PRO A 113 -6.13 16.73 -6.12
CA PRO A 113 -6.63 17.05 -7.46
C PRO A 113 -5.82 16.50 -8.64
N ILE A 114 -4.56 16.11 -8.45
CA ILE A 114 -3.75 15.45 -9.50
C ILE A 114 -4.33 14.08 -9.91
N PHE A 115 -5.12 13.46 -9.04
CA PHE A 115 -5.75 12.17 -9.29
C PHE A 115 -7.18 12.37 -9.79
N GLN A 116 -7.47 11.73 -10.92
CA GLN A 116 -8.82 11.67 -11.47
C GLN A 116 -9.44 10.32 -11.15
N VAL A 117 -10.68 10.33 -10.67
CA VAL A 117 -11.47 9.12 -10.43
C VAL A 117 -12.49 8.96 -11.54
N SER A 118 -12.46 7.82 -12.23
CA SER A 118 -13.43 7.48 -13.27
C SER A 118 -14.62 6.74 -12.68
N GLY A 119 -15.82 7.32 -12.73
CA GLY A 119 -17.07 6.71 -12.25
C GLY A 119 -17.87 7.63 -11.32
N SER A 120 -18.83 7.09 -10.57
CA SER A 120 -19.70 7.88 -9.68
C SER A 120 -18.97 8.33 -8.40
N ALA A 121 -19.38 9.47 -7.85
CA ALA A 121 -18.90 10.00 -6.57
C ALA A 121 -20.06 10.09 -5.55
N GLU A 122 -20.86 9.03 -5.47
CA GLU A 122 -21.99 8.89 -4.54
C GLU A 122 -21.54 8.38 -3.17
N GLY A 123 -22.37 8.56 -2.14
CA GLY A 123 -22.01 8.21 -0.75
C GLY A 123 -21.67 6.74 -0.47
N ASN A 124 -21.94 5.84 -1.42
CA ASN A 124 -21.59 4.41 -1.35
C ASN A 124 -20.57 3.99 -2.42
N SER A 125 -19.81 4.96 -2.95
CA SER A 125 -18.76 4.73 -3.94
C SER A 125 -17.41 4.53 -3.27
N CYS A 126 -16.70 3.50 -3.69
CA CYS A 126 -15.36 3.15 -3.25
C CYS A 126 -14.39 3.12 -4.43
N GLY A 127 -13.13 3.44 -4.17
CA GLY A 127 -12.08 3.56 -5.17
C GLY A 127 -11.30 2.27 -5.36
N TRP A 128 -11.07 1.88 -6.60
CA TRP A 128 -10.20 0.77 -6.99
C TRP A 128 -9.27 1.18 -8.12
N ILE A 129 -8.20 0.41 -8.35
CA ILE A 129 -7.22 0.67 -9.39
C ILE A 129 -7.11 -0.45 -10.42
N ARG A 130 -6.77 -0.03 -11.65
CA ARG A 130 -6.28 -0.87 -12.73
C ARG A 130 -5.18 -0.14 -13.49
N GLY A 131 -3.95 -0.65 -13.42
CA GLY A 131 -2.78 0.14 -13.80
C GLY A 131 -2.65 1.40 -12.93
N SER A 132 -2.24 2.53 -13.50
CA SER A 132 -2.16 3.83 -12.79
C SER A 132 -3.46 4.66 -12.85
N ARG A 133 -4.62 4.02 -12.97
CA ARG A 133 -5.93 4.72 -13.04
C ARG A 133 -6.80 4.35 -11.86
N ILE A 134 -7.45 5.37 -11.29
CA ILE A 134 -8.43 5.21 -10.22
C ILE A 134 -9.82 5.18 -10.84
N HIS A 135 -10.60 4.19 -10.42
CA HIS A 135 -11.97 3.97 -10.82
C HIS A 135 -12.85 3.93 -9.58
N SER A 136 -14.13 4.20 -9.78
CA SER A 136 -15.16 4.10 -8.76
C SER A 136 -16.08 2.92 -9.04
N GLU A 137 -16.48 2.23 -7.98
CA GLU A 137 -17.52 1.20 -7.99
C GLU A 137 -18.27 1.22 -6.66
N THR A 138 -19.46 0.65 -6.62
CA THR A 138 -20.20 0.43 -5.37
C THR A 138 -19.33 -0.34 -4.36
N CYS A 139 -19.32 0.11 -3.10
CA CYS A 139 -18.49 -0.50 -2.05
C CYS A 139 -18.80 -1.98 -1.77
N ALA A 140 -19.94 -2.48 -2.26
CA ALA A 140 -20.38 -3.87 -2.14
C ALA A 140 -19.77 -4.81 -3.21
N ALA A 141 -19.14 -4.29 -4.26
CA ALA A 141 -18.50 -5.13 -5.27
C ALA A 141 -17.29 -5.89 -4.69
N GLU A 142 -17.02 -7.08 -5.20
CA GLU A 142 -15.95 -7.92 -4.71
C GLU A 142 -14.71 -7.83 -5.59
N PHE A 143 -13.65 -7.20 -5.08
CA PHE A 143 -12.34 -7.14 -5.73
C PHE A 143 -11.25 -7.64 -4.80
N LYS A 144 -10.08 -7.94 -5.38
CA LYS A 144 -8.86 -8.04 -4.59
C LYS A 144 -8.58 -6.70 -3.92
N TRP A 145 -7.76 -6.69 -2.88
CA TRP A 145 -7.37 -5.45 -2.21
C TRP A 145 -5.89 -5.45 -1.89
N ILE A 146 -5.38 -4.26 -1.61
CA ILE A 146 -3.98 -4.06 -1.27
C ILE A 146 -3.86 -3.31 0.05
N CYS A 147 -3.07 -3.91 0.95
CA CYS A 147 -2.70 -3.33 2.22
C CYS A 147 -1.31 -2.70 2.15
N GLN A 148 -1.07 -1.68 2.97
CA GLN A 148 0.22 -1.02 3.14
C GLN A 148 0.56 -0.87 4.62
N LYS A 149 1.86 -0.84 4.91
CA LYS A 149 2.43 -0.35 6.17
C LYS A 149 3.88 0.07 5.99
N GLU A 150 4.42 0.81 6.95
CA GLU A 150 5.82 1.21 6.92
C GLU A 150 6.75 0.01 7.13
N ALA A 151 7.91 0.02 6.47
CA ALA A 151 8.96 -0.97 6.67
C ALA A 151 9.64 -0.76 8.03
N ALA A 152 10.07 -1.85 8.65
CA ALA A 152 10.88 -1.76 9.86
C ALA A 152 12.31 -1.37 9.47
N VAL A 153 12.82 -0.29 10.05
CA VAL A 153 14.24 0.06 9.96
C VAL A 153 14.96 -0.71 11.06
N ILE A 154 15.95 -1.49 10.68
CA ILE A 154 16.84 -2.24 11.58
C ILE A 154 18.28 -1.78 11.45
#